data_AF-A0A934EZP9-F1
#
_entry.id   AF-A0A934EZP9-F1
#
_cell.length_a   1.000
_cell.length_b   1.000
_cell.length_c   1.000
_cell.angle_alpha   90.00
_cell.angle_beta   90.00
_cell.angle_gamma   90.00
#
_symmetry.space_group_name_H-M   'P 1'
#
loop_
_entity.id
_entity.type
_entity.pdbx_description
1 polymer ?
#
loop_
_entity_poly.entity_id
_entity_poly.type
_entity_poly.pdbx_seq_one_letter_code
_entity_poly.pdbx_strand_id
1 'polypeptide(L)'
;MKATDVLVSQHKFLASMFGYMERALPEAATSAEVAALARLAEDLIRDHAEAEEMLLFSPLDALLTEKGQFAHFYSSHKEYMRLLEKPQAPMAVTEARSLLLLAFRILRTHFHDEERLVIPLAHAAFPPESLEKLGNDWMQRHAPLESSEP
;
A
#
# COMPACT_ATOMS: atom_id res chain seq x y z
N MET A 1 0.36 -19.72 -0.61
CA MET A 1 1.15 -18.47 -0.54
C MET A 1 0.88 -17.86 0.83
N LYS A 2 1.88 -17.36 1.56
CA LYS A 2 1.65 -16.75 2.87
C LYS A 2 1.06 -15.35 2.71
N ALA A 3 0.30 -14.89 3.69
CA ALA A 3 -0.19 -13.51 3.78
C ALA A 3 0.94 -12.49 3.59
N THR A 4 2.10 -12.71 4.22
CA THR A 4 3.27 -11.86 4.08
C THR A 4 3.88 -11.89 2.68
N ASP A 5 3.82 -13.02 1.96
CA ASP A 5 4.26 -13.11 0.56
C ASP A 5 3.37 -12.25 -0.36
N VAL A 6 2.06 -12.19 -0.08
CA VAL A 6 1.10 -11.34 -0.81
C VAL A 6 1.49 -9.87 -0.65
N LEU A 7 1.70 -9.41 0.59
CA LEU A 7 2.05 -8.02 0.89
C LEU A 7 3.40 -7.61 0.27
N VAL A 8 4.43 -8.44 0.41
CA VAL A 8 5.74 -8.19 -0.24
C VAL A 8 5.62 -8.13 -1.76
N SER A 9 4.74 -8.94 -2.35
CA SER A 9 4.49 -8.89 -3.80
C SER A 9 3.79 -7.59 -4.20
N GLN A 10 2.84 -7.11 -3.39
CA GLN A 10 2.21 -5.80 -3.59
C GLN A 10 3.22 -4.66 -3.47
N HIS A 11 4.13 -4.67 -2.48
CA HIS A 11 5.18 -3.65 -2.33
C HIS A 11 6.03 -3.55 -3.60
N LYS A 12 6.45 -4.68 -4.16
CA LYS A 12 7.26 -4.73 -5.39
C LYS A 12 6.50 -4.18 -6.59
N PHE A 13 5.22 -4.53 -6.71
CA PHE A 13 4.34 -4.02 -7.75
C PHE A 13 4.17 -2.50 -7.63
N LEU A 14 3.80 -2.00 -6.44
CA LEU A 14 3.59 -0.58 -6.16
C LEU A 14 4.87 0.23 -6.38
N ALA A 15 6.02 -0.25 -5.90
CA ALA A 15 7.31 0.40 -6.12
C ALA A 15 7.67 0.51 -7.61
N SER A 16 7.31 -0.50 -8.41
CA SER A 16 7.48 -0.49 -9.87
C SER A 16 6.55 0.51 -10.55
N MET A 17 5.28 0.56 -10.11
CA MET A 17 4.29 1.53 -10.59
C MET A 17 4.72 2.96 -10.26
N PHE A 18 5.16 3.23 -9.03
CA PHE A 18 5.72 4.54 -8.65
C PHE A 18 6.94 4.88 -9.48
N GLY A 19 7.83 3.92 -9.73
CA GLY A 19 8.98 4.14 -10.60
C GLY A 19 8.59 4.52 -12.04
N TYR A 20 7.51 3.95 -12.56
CA TYR A 20 6.94 4.38 -13.84
C TYR A 20 6.38 5.80 -13.77
N MET A 21 5.56 6.11 -12.77
CA MET A 21 4.95 7.44 -12.59
C MET A 21 6.02 8.52 -12.41
N GLU A 22 7.10 8.24 -11.67
CA GLU A 22 8.25 9.15 -11.50
C GLU A 22 8.93 9.50 -12.82
N ARG A 23 9.06 8.53 -13.73
CA ARG A 23 9.62 8.77 -15.07
C ARG A 23 8.66 9.52 -15.99
N ALA A 24 7.35 9.36 -15.78
CA ALA A 24 6.33 10.07 -16.55
C ALA A 24 6.09 11.51 -16.04
N LEU A 25 6.34 11.79 -14.76
CA LEU A 25 6.06 13.07 -14.11
C LEU A 25 6.69 14.31 -14.78
N PRO A 26 7.94 14.26 -15.30
CA PRO A 26 8.53 15.40 -16.02
C PRO A 26 7.73 15.84 -17.25
N GLU A 27 7.04 14.89 -17.91
CA GLU A 27 6.24 15.12 -19.12
C GLU A 27 4.81 15.63 -18.82
N ALA A 28 4.36 15.55 -17.56
CA ALA A 28 3.01 15.97 -17.16
C ALA A 28 2.87 17.51 -17.17
N ALA A 29 2.49 18.10 -18.29
CA ALA A 29 2.50 19.54 -18.55
C ALA A 29 1.53 20.36 -17.66
N THR A 30 0.50 19.72 -17.12
CA THR A 30 -0.58 20.37 -16.37
C THR A 30 -0.71 19.81 -14.96
N SER A 31 -1.19 20.63 -14.03
CA SER A 31 -1.52 20.16 -12.67
C SER A 31 -2.61 19.09 -12.69
N ALA A 32 -3.50 19.08 -13.68
CA ALA A 32 -4.53 18.06 -13.86
C ALA A 32 -3.94 16.67 -14.16
N GLU A 33 -2.90 16.59 -14.99
CA GLU A 33 -2.19 15.32 -15.28
C GLU A 33 -1.45 14.80 -14.05
N VAL A 34 -0.79 15.68 -13.29
CA VAL A 34 -0.15 15.31 -12.02
C VAL A 34 -1.19 14.82 -11.02
N ALA A 35 -2.33 15.50 -10.92
CA ALA A 35 -3.44 15.10 -10.06
C ALA A 35 -4.03 13.73 -10.46
N ALA A 36 -4.05 13.40 -11.77
CA ALA A 36 -4.50 12.09 -12.24
C ALA A 36 -3.55 10.97 -11.81
N LEU A 37 -2.23 11.19 -11.90
CA LEU A 37 -1.23 10.24 -11.39
C LEU A 37 -1.33 10.09 -9.86
N ALA A 38 -1.56 11.20 -9.15
CA ALA A 38 -1.72 11.19 -7.70
C ALA A 38 -2.96 10.39 -7.25
N ARG A 39 -4.10 10.57 -7.92
CA ARG A 39 -5.33 9.78 -7.65
C ARG A 39 -5.12 8.30 -7.91
N LEU A 40 -4.47 7.95 -9.02
CA LEU A 40 -4.14 6.55 -9.32
C LEU A 40 -3.25 5.94 -8.22
N ALA A 41 -2.23 6.67 -7.78
CA ALA A 41 -1.39 6.22 -6.67
C ALA A 41 -2.16 6.10 -5.36
N GLU A 42 -3.09 7.02 -5.09
CA GLU A 42 -3.93 7.00 -3.89
C GLU A 42 -4.82 5.75 -3.85
N ASP A 43 -5.50 5.44 -4.95
CA ASP A 43 -6.34 4.24 -5.04
C ASP A 43 -5.51 2.95 -4.85
N LEU A 44 -4.34 2.88 -5.50
CA LEU A 44 -3.42 1.75 -5.34
C LEU A 44 -2.94 1.56 -3.90
N ILE A 45 -2.65 2.66 -3.19
CA ILE A 45 -2.25 2.61 -1.77
C ILE A 45 -3.43 2.26 -0.87
N ARG A 46 -4.64 2.72 -1.19
CA ARG A 46 -5.84 2.40 -0.41
C ARG A 46 -6.13 0.90 -0.44
N ASP A 47 -6.06 0.29 -1.62
CA ASP A 47 -6.26 -1.16 -1.80
C ASP A 47 -5.20 -1.97 -1.04
N HIS A 48 -3.96 -1.48 -1.04
CA HIS A 48 -2.87 -2.11 -0.29
C HIS A 48 -3.07 -1.99 1.23
N ALA A 49 -3.43 -0.80 1.73
CA ALA A 49 -3.71 -0.59 3.15
C ALA A 49 -4.86 -1.49 3.66
N GLU A 50 -5.89 -1.72 2.84
CA GLU A 50 -6.96 -2.68 3.16
C GLU A 50 -6.43 -4.13 3.25
N ALA A 51 -5.54 -4.51 2.33
CA ALA A 51 -4.89 -5.82 2.39
C ALA A 51 -4.09 -5.99 3.69
N GLU A 52 -3.35 -4.98 4.11
CA GLU A 52 -2.55 -5.04 5.34
C GLU A 52 -3.39 -5.10 6.61
N GLU A 53 -4.47 -4.32 6.67
CA GLU A 53 -5.45 -4.40 7.75
C GLU A 53 -5.96 -5.84 7.90
N MET A 54 -6.40 -6.44 6.79
CA MET A 54 -7.04 -7.76 6.82
C MET A 54 -6.05 -8.92 7.01
N LEU A 55 -4.87 -8.84 6.40
CA LEU A 55 -3.90 -9.93 6.37
C LEU A 55 -2.89 -9.91 7.51
N LEU A 56 -2.65 -8.74 8.11
CA LEU A 56 -1.54 -8.54 9.03
C LEU A 56 -2.01 -7.94 10.36
N PHE A 57 -2.56 -6.73 10.34
CA PHE A 57 -2.74 -5.98 11.57
C PHE A 57 -3.93 -6.46 12.41
N SER A 58 -5.12 -6.64 11.82
CA SER A 58 -6.28 -7.19 12.54
C SER A 58 -6.00 -8.57 13.14
N PRO A 59 -5.37 -9.53 12.42
CA PRO A 59 -4.92 -10.79 13.01
C PRO A 59 -3.93 -10.60 14.17
N LEU A 60 -2.94 -9.73 14.03
CA LEU A 60 -1.93 -9.48 15.08
C LEU A 60 -2.54 -8.88 16.34
N ASP A 61 -3.40 -7.87 16.19
CA ASP A 61 -4.10 -7.24 17.32
C ASP A 61 -5.02 -8.24 18.05
N ALA A 62 -5.64 -9.18 17.32
CA ALA A 62 -6.45 -10.23 17.94
C ALA A 62 -5.61 -11.20 18.79
N LEU A 63 -4.36 -11.44 18.40
CA LEU A 63 -3.44 -12.34 19.10
C LEU A 63 -2.76 -11.66 20.31
N LEU A 64 -2.40 -10.39 20.19
CA LEU A 64 -1.58 -9.68 21.19
C LEU A 64 -2.36 -9.16 22.40
N THR A 65 -3.65 -9.50 22.53
CA THR A 65 -4.56 -9.21 23.66
C THR A 65 -4.83 -7.71 23.91
N GLU A 66 -3.91 -6.82 23.58
CA GLU A 66 -4.03 -5.36 23.65
C GLU A 66 -4.12 -4.76 22.24
N LYS A 67 -5.33 -4.36 21.84
CA LYS A 67 -5.56 -3.68 20.55
C LYS A 67 -4.84 -2.34 20.52
N GLY A 68 -4.12 -2.07 19.44
CA GLY A 68 -3.53 -0.75 19.19
C GLY A 68 -2.01 -0.67 19.39
N GLN A 69 -1.32 -1.80 19.59
CA GLN A 69 0.15 -1.81 19.52
C GLN A 69 0.67 -1.35 18.15
N PHE A 70 -0.11 -1.58 17.09
CA PHE A 70 0.20 -1.12 15.73
C PHE A 70 -0.47 0.21 15.36
N ALA A 71 -1.03 0.96 16.32
CA ALA A 71 -1.68 2.26 16.08
C ALA A 71 -0.85 3.20 15.20
N HIS A 72 0.48 3.16 15.35
CA HIS A 72 1.39 3.95 14.51
C HIS A 72 1.33 3.56 13.03
N PHE A 73 1.30 2.26 12.71
CA PHE A 73 1.20 1.77 11.32
C PHE A 73 -0.16 2.13 10.70
N TYR A 74 -1.26 1.90 11.43
CA TYR A 74 -2.60 2.33 10.98
C TYR A 74 -2.69 3.85 10.74
N SER A 75 -2.04 4.65 11.59
CA SER A 75 -2.01 6.11 11.43
C SER A 75 -1.17 6.55 10.23
N SER A 76 -0.14 5.78 9.89
CA SER A 76 0.80 6.07 8.81
C SER A 76 0.11 6.03 7.45
N HIS A 77 -0.78 5.05 7.20
CA HIS A 77 -1.57 5.00 5.96
C HIS A 77 -2.43 6.24 5.75
N LYS A 78 -3.09 6.74 6.81
CA LYS A 78 -3.89 7.98 6.73
C LYS A 78 -3.02 9.20 6.45
N GLU A 79 -1.82 9.25 7.02
CA GLU A 79 -0.89 10.33 6.76
C GLU A 79 -0.36 10.32 5.33
N TYR A 80 -0.06 9.14 4.78
CA TYR A 80 0.41 9.00 3.40
C TYR A 80 -0.68 9.24 2.37
N MET A 81 -1.93 8.81 2.63
CA MET A 81 -3.07 9.15 1.78
C MET A 81 -3.23 10.68 1.67
N ARG A 82 -3.11 11.41 2.79
CA ARG A 82 -3.11 12.89 2.77
C ARG A 82 -1.96 13.49 1.97
N LEU A 83 -0.81 12.83 1.86
CA LEU A 83 0.28 13.30 1.00
C LEU A 83 -0.08 13.18 -0.49
N LEU A 84 -0.87 12.18 -0.87
CA LEU A 84 -1.36 11.97 -2.22
C LEU A 84 -2.55 12.87 -2.57
N GLU A 85 -3.33 13.31 -1.59
CA GLU A 85 -4.41 14.30 -1.77
C GLU A 85 -3.87 15.69 -2.15
N LYS A 86 -2.76 16.12 -1.53
CA LYS A 86 -2.18 17.46 -1.74
C LYS A 86 -1.94 17.82 -3.22
N PRO A 87 -1.21 17.01 -4.02
CA PRO A 87 -0.97 17.34 -5.43
C PRO A 87 -2.23 17.33 -6.31
N GLN A 88 -3.40 16.97 -5.78
CA GLN A 88 -4.67 16.99 -6.49
C GLN A 88 -5.37 18.36 -6.43
N ALA A 89 -4.99 19.22 -5.49
CA ALA A 89 -5.54 20.57 -5.37
C ALA A 89 -5.00 21.52 -6.47
N PRO A 90 -5.71 22.60 -6.82
CA PRO A 90 -5.22 23.60 -7.76
C PRO A 90 -3.93 24.27 -7.26
N MET A 91 -2.81 24.01 -7.94
CA MET A 91 -1.49 24.58 -7.63
C MET A 91 -0.59 24.63 -8.87
N ALA A 92 0.61 25.18 -8.71
CA ALA A 92 1.63 25.19 -9.76
C ALA A 92 2.07 23.76 -10.10
N VAL A 93 2.25 23.45 -11.39
CA VAL A 93 2.60 22.08 -11.83
C VAL A 93 3.93 21.60 -11.23
N THR A 94 4.90 22.49 -11.05
CA THR A 94 6.20 22.20 -10.44
C THR A 94 6.08 21.81 -8.96
N GLU A 95 5.18 22.47 -8.23
CA GLU A 95 4.86 22.17 -6.85
C GLU A 95 4.15 20.81 -6.74
N ALA A 96 3.11 20.58 -7.56
CA ALA A 96 2.39 19.31 -7.59
C ALA A 96 3.31 18.12 -7.88
N ARG A 97 4.21 18.26 -8.88
CA ARG A 97 5.22 17.23 -9.19
C ARG A 97 6.13 16.96 -8.00
N SER A 98 6.62 18.01 -7.34
CA SER A 98 7.53 17.88 -6.20
C SER A 98 6.86 17.17 -5.01
N LEU A 99 5.59 17.49 -4.74
CA LEU A 99 4.80 16.82 -3.71
C LEU A 99 4.56 15.35 -4.04
N LEU A 100 4.24 15.02 -5.29
CA LEU A 100 4.02 13.62 -5.68
C LEU A 100 5.32 12.78 -5.60
N LEU A 101 6.46 13.34 -6.02
CA LEU A 101 7.77 12.70 -5.83
C LEU A 101 8.09 12.46 -4.35
N LEU A 102 7.78 13.43 -3.49
CA LEU A 102 7.95 13.29 -2.05
C LEU A 102 7.08 12.16 -1.49
N ALA A 103 5.82 12.07 -1.92
CA ALA A 103 4.90 11.02 -1.51
C ALA A 103 5.43 9.62 -1.90
N PHE A 104 5.89 9.43 -3.14
CA PHE A 104 6.47 8.15 -3.58
C PHE A 104 7.69 7.73 -2.79
N ARG A 105 8.55 8.68 -2.39
CA ARG A 105 9.70 8.38 -1.53
C ARG A 105 9.25 7.90 -0.14
N ILE A 106 8.28 8.57 0.45
CA ILE A 106 7.75 8.22 1.78
C ILE A 106 7.08 6.84 1.77
N LEU A 107 6.28 6.55 0.74
CA LEU A 107 5.63 5.24 0.57
C LEU A 107 6.64 4.09 0.44
N ARG A 108 7.77 4.31 -0.25
CA ARG A 108 8.83 3.29 -0.30
C ARG A 108 9.52 3.07 1.04
N THR A 109 9.71 4.12 1.83
CA THR A 109 10.23 3.98 3.20
C THR A 109 9.26 3.17 4.06
N HIS A 110 7.96 3.41 3.92
CA HIS A 110 6.93 2.66 4.62
C HIS A 110 6.97 1.15 4.30
N PHE A 111 6.97 0.77 3.02
CA PHE A 111 7.10 -0.63 2.62
C PHE A 111 8.37 -1.27 3.19
N HIS A 112 9.48 -0.52 3.18
CA HIS A 112 10.75 -0.99 3.75
C HIS A 112 10.66 -1.23 5.26
N ASP A 113 10.01 -0.32 6.00
CA ASP A 113 9.85 -0.44 7.44
C ASP A 113 8.94 -1.62 7.81
N GLU A 114 7.87 -1.88 7.04
CA GLU A 114 7.02 -3.05 7.25
C GLU A 114 7.73 -4.37 7.00
N GLU A 115 8.47 -4.47 5.89
CA GLU A 115 9.30 -5.65 5.58
C GLU A 115 10.36 -5.92 6.65
N ARG A 116 10.90 -4.87 7.26
CA ARG A 116 11.97 -4.99 8.26
C ARG A 116 11.47 -5.20 9.68
N LEU A 117 10.28 -4.68 10.02
CA LEU A 117 9.79 -4.63 11.40
C LEU A 117 8.53 -5.46 11.60
N VAL A 118 7.53 -5.31 10.73
CA VAL A 118 6.19 -5.88 10.95
C VAL A 118 6.10 -7.31 10.42
N ILE A 119 6.59 -7.56 9.20
CA ILE A 119 6.56 -8.91 8.60
C ILE A 119 7.32 -9.95 9.47
N PRO A 120 8.54 -9.66 9.99
CA PRO A 120 9.21 -10.60 10.89
C PRO A 120 8.43 -10.85 12.18
N LEU A 121 7.76 -9.84 12.71
CA LEU A 121 6.91 -10.00 13.89
C LEU A 121 5.72 -10.91 13.60
N ALA A 122 5.07 -10.78 12.44
CA ALA A 122 4.02 -11.69 12.02
C ALA A 122 4.52 -13.14 11.89
N HIS A 123 5.72 -13.35 11.34
CA HIS A 123 6.33 -14.67 11.29
C HIS A 123 6.68 -15.24 12.67
N ALA A 124 7.00 -14.39 13.65
CA ALA A 124 7.25 -14.82 15.03
C ALA A 124 5.95 -15.11 15.80
N ALA A 125 4.88 -14.39 15.48
CA ALA A 125 3.60 -14.46 16.18
C ALA A 125 2.69 -15.59 15.65
N PHE A 126 2.73 -15.88 14.35
CA PHE A 126 1.88 -16.89 13.71
C PHE A 126 2.64 -18.14 13.28
N PRO A 127 2.05 -19.33 13.46
CA PRO A 127 2.48 -20.53 12.76
C PRO A 127 2.43 -20.33 11.23
N PRO A 128 3.34 -20.93 10.46
CA PRO A 128 3.36 -20.82 8.99
C PRO A 128 2.01 -21.15 8.33
N GLU A 129 1.32 -22.19 8.79
CA GLU A 129 0.04 -22.63 8.27
C GLU A 129 -1.08 -21.57 8.43
N SER A 130 -1.03 -20.78 9.50
CA SER A 130 -1.99 -19.69 9.71
C SER A 130 -1.78 -18.56 8.70
N LEU A 131 -0.52 -18.22 8.42
CA LEU A 131 -0.17 -17.24 7.39
C LEU A 131 -0.54 -17.72 5.99
N GLU A 132 -0.35 -19.02 5.70
CA GLU A 132 -0.76 -19.63 4.44
C GLU A 132 -2.28 -19.60 4.27
N LYS A 133 -3.03 -19.93 5.34
CA LYS A 133 -4.49 -19.85 5.31
C LYS A 133 -4.97 -18.43 5.02
N LEU A 134 -4.45 -17.43 5.73
CA LEU A 134 -4.81 -16.02 5.51
C LEU A 134 -4.52 -15.58 4.07
N GLY A 135 -3.33 -15.90 3.55
CA GLY A 135 -2.95 -15.55 2.18
C GLY A 135 -3.82 -16.24 1.12
N ASN A 136 -4.13 -17.53 1.30
CA ASN A 136 -4.98 -18.26 0.38
C ASN A 136 -6.44 -17.76 0.42
N ASP A 137 -6.98 -17.48 1.60
CA ASP A 137 -8.34 -16.94 1.76
C ASP A 137 -8.47 -15.57 1.07
N TRP A 138 -7.44 -14.71 1.19
CA TRP A 138 -7.39 -13.44 0.48
C TRP A 138 -7.38 -13.61 -1.03
N MET A 139 -6.52 -14.49 -1.55
CA MET A 139 -6.42 -14.76 -2.98
C MET A 139 -7.71 -15.33 -3.57
N GLN A 140 -8.47 -16.13 -2.81
CA GLN A 140 -9.77 -16.64 -3.27
C GLN A 140 -10.84 -15.55 -3.37
N ARG A 141 -10.86 -14.60 -2.41
CA ARG A 141 -11.82 -13.49 -2.41
C ARG A 141 -11.52 -12.44 -3.48
N HIS A 142 -10.25 -12.28 -3.82
CA HIS A 142 -9.76 -11.29 -4.79
C HIS A 142 -9.27 -11.94 -6.09
N ALA A 143 -9.59 -13.21 -6.30
CA ALA A 143 -9.44 -13.82 -7.62
C ALA A 143 -10.27 -12.97 -8.59
N PRO A 144 -9.74 -12.65 -9.78
CA PRO A 144 -10.55 -12.08 -10.84
C PRO A 144 -11.79 -12.97 -10.98
N LEU A 145 -12.98 -12.38 -11.08
CA LEU A 145 -14.14 -13.15 -11.52
C LEU A 145 -13.71 -13.86 -12.80
N GLU A 146 -13.63 -15.18 -12.78
CA GLU A 146 -13.50 -15.93 -14.01
C GLU A 146 -14.62 -15.40 -14.90
N SER A 147 -14.24 -14.81 -16.03
CA SER A 147 -15.20 -14.39 -17.04
C SER A 147 -15.97 -15.64 -17.42
N SER A 148 -17.15 -15.78 -16.82
CA SER A 148 -18.16 -16.72 -17.23
C SER A 148 -18.72 -16.17 -18.53
N GLU A 149 -17.95 -16.32 -19.60
CA GLU A 149 -18.47 -16.22 -20.95
C GLU A 149 -19.18 -17.54 -21.26
N PRO A 150 -20.49 -17.52 -21.58
CA PRO A 150 -21.19 -18.65 -22.15
C PRO A 150 -20.80 -18.93 -23.60
#